data_AF-A0A1I0VIG2-F1
#
_entry.id   AF-A0A1I0VIG2-F1
#
_cell.length_a   1.000
_cell.length_b   1.000
_cell.length_c   1.000
_cell.angle_alpha   90.00
_cell.angle_beta   90.00
_cell.angle_gamma   90.00
#
_symmetry.space_group_name_H-M   'P 1'
#
loop_
_entity.id
_entity.type
_entity.pdbx_description
1 polymer ?
#
loop_
_entity_poly.entity_id
_entity_poly.type
_entity_poly.pdbx_seq_one_letter_code
_entity_poly.pdbx_strand_id
1 'polypeptide(L)'
;MQGNYGGYFTKIDFVFYNATRIKKAVEEARADKGNKSYNGSGISDPTAAVVLNNLSPLRYVVLDAKRLEYPERWLKLVDLVYKNVNDIGRACLDGKYVKRESSKQTYTRINIEQSTHSRAWKEIKHIQELYAVQLGLVRVL
;
A
#
# COMPACT_ATOMS: atom_id res chain seq x y z
N MET A 1 -14.35 25.00 2.62
CA MET A 1 -14.43 23.53 2.83
C MET A 1 -13.00 22.99 2.93
N GLN A 2 -12.45 22.89 4.14
CA GLN A 2 -11.15 22.23 4.35
C GLN A 2 -11.44 20.76 4.65
N GLY A 3 -11.41 19.92 3.61
CA GLY A 3 -11.53 18.47 3.79
C GLY A 3 -10.33 17.94 4.58
N ASN A 4 -10.55 16.87 5.34
CA ASN A 4 -9.57 16.18 6.17
C ASN A 4 -8.55 15.39 5.32
N TYR A 5 -7.88 16.07 4.38
CA TYR A 5 -6.97 15.46 3.40
C TYR A 5 -5.60 15.11 4.01
N GLY A 6 -5.16 15.82 5.05
CA GLY A 6 -3.83 15.67 5.65
C GLY A 6 -3.55 14.28 6.24
N GLY A 7 -4.57 13.64 6.84
CA GLY A 7 -4.42 12.29 7.42
C GLY A 7 -4.23 11.20 6.36
N TYR A 8 -4.89 11.31 5.21
CA TYR A 8 -4.84 10.30 4.16
C TYR A 8 -3.51 10.29 3.41
N PHE A 9 -2.99 11.46 3.06
CA PHE A 9 -1.67 11.58 2.44
C PHE A 9 -0.58 10.99 3.32
N THR A 10 -0.67 11.20 4.64
CA THR A 10 0.26 10.63 5.62
C THR A 10 0.20 9.10 5.63
N LYS A 11 -0.99 8.52 5.46
CA LYS A 11 -1.18 7.06 5.41
C LYS A 11 -0.69 6.45 4.10
N ILE A 12 -0.97 7.10 2.96
CA ILE A 12 -0.45 6.68 1.64
C ILE A 12 1.08 6.71 1.67
N ASP A 13 1.69 7.81 2.12
CA ASP A 13 3.15 7.92 2.23
C ASP A 13 3.73 6.82 3.14
N PHE A 14 3.12 6.58 4.31
CA PHE A 14 3.53 5.49 5.21
C PHE A 14 3.53 4.13 4.50
N VAL A 15 2.48 3.83 3.74
CA VAL A 15 2.37 2.55 3.01
C VAL A 15 3.44 2.43 1.94
N PHE A 16 3.66 3.46 1.13
CA PHE A 16 4.69 3.41 0.08
C PHE A 16 6.10 3.25 0.67
N TYR A 17 6.43 3.97 1.77
CA TYR A 17 7.72 3.81 2.45
C TYR A 17 7.92 2.43 3.08
N ASN A 18 6.84 1.75 3.45
CA ASN A 18 6.89 0.46 4.14
C ASN A 18 6.39 -0.70 3.26
N ALA A 19 6.19 -0.51 1.95
CA ALA A 19 5.53 -1.49 1.08
C ALA A 19 6.16 -2.88 1.19
N THR A 20 7.48 -2.97 1.12
CA THR A 20 8.23 -4.24 1.29
C THR A 20 8.03 -4.87 2.66
N ARG A 21 8.01 -4.05 3.73
CA ARG A 21 7.83 -4.54 5.11
C ARG A 21 6.40 -5.01 5.34
N ILE A 22 5.42 -4.29 4.79
CA ILE A 22 4.00 -4.67 4.82
C ILE A 22 3.81 -5.98 4.06
N LYS A 23 4.44 -6.13 2.88
CA LYS A 23 4.39 -7.38 2.10
C LYS A 23 4.92 -8.56 2.89
N LYS A 24 6.10 -8.43 3.52
CA LYS A 24 6.65 -9.47 4.40
C LYS A 24 5.72 -9.78 5.58
N ALA A 25 5.20 -8.77 6.26
CA ALA A 25 4.27 -8.96 7.37
C ALA A 25 2.96 -9.65 6.95
N VAL A 26 2.48 -9.39 5.72
CA VAL A 26 1.34 -10.08 5.13
C VAL A 26 1.68 -11.55 4.85
N GLU A 27 2.84 -11.83 4.26
CA GLU A 27 3.31 -13.20 3.98
C GLU A 27 3.48 -14.02 5.27
N GLU A 28 4.11 -13.44 6.29
CA GLU A 28 4.26 -14.06 7.63
C GLU A 28 2.90 -14.32 8.28
N ALA A 29 2.00 -13.34 8.30
CA ALA A 29 0.65 -13.50 8.86
C ALA A 29 -0.19 -14.53 8.10
N ARG A 30 0.05 -14.71 6.80
CA ARG A 30 -0.58 -15.77 5.98
C ARG A 30 -0.01 -17.14 6.31
N ALA A 31 1.31 -17.26 6.50
CA ALA A 31 1.95 -18.50 6.91
C ALA A 31 1.47 -18.95 8.30
N ASP A 32 1.41 -18.04 9.28
CA ASP A 32 0.96 -18.34 10.64
C ASP A 32 -0.52 -18.75 10.72
N LYS A 33 -1.37 -18.21 9.85
CA LYS A 33 -2.77 -18.64 9.73
C LYS A 33 -2.90 -20.11 9.34
N GLY A 34 -1.96 -20.65 8.57
CA GLY A 34 -1.93 -22.06 8.17
C GLY A 34 -1.53 -23.02 9.30
N ASN A 35 -0.80 -22.53 10.32
CA ASN A 35 -0.23 -23.36 11.39
C ASN A 35 -1.10 -23.45 12.67
N LYS A 36 -2.23 -22.74 12.75
CA LYS A 36 -3.13 -22.87 13.91
C LYS A 36 -3.92 -24.17 13.83
N SER A 37 -3.39 -25.21 14.50
CA SER A 37 -4.10 -26.45 14.80
C SER A 37 -5.40 -26.15 15.55
N TYR A 38 -6.53 -26.57 14.99
CA TYR A 38 -7.85 -26.41 15.59
C TYR A 38 -8.04 -27.42 16.73
N ASN A 39 -7.82 -27.00 17.97
CA ASN A 39 -8.36 -27.70 19.15
C ASN A 39 -9.80 -27.21 19.39
N GLY A 40 -10.79 -27.87 18.78
CA GLY A 40 -12.20 -27.53 18.97
C GLY A 40 -13.14 -28.55 18.36
N SER A 41 -13.86 -29.27 19.22
CA SER A 41 -14.88 -30.26 18.90
C SER A 41 -15.99 -29.67 18.02
N GLY A 42 -16.12 -30.16 16.79
CA GLY A 42 -17.16 -29.80 15.84
C GLY A 42 -16.73 -30.18 14.43
N ILE A 43 -17.23 -31.31 13.93
CA ILE A 43 -16.94 -31.80 12.58
C ILE A 43 -17.55 -30.81 11.58
N SER A 44 -16.71 -29.89 11.11
CA SER A 44 -16.89 -29.13 9.88
C SER A 44 -15.59 -29.34 9.12
N ASP A 45 -15.70 -29.79 7.88
CA ASP A 45 -14.58 -30.22 7.04
C ASP A 45 -13.36 -29.30 7.24
N PRO A 46 -12.29 -29.79 7.92
CA PRO A 46 -11.13 -28.97 8.25
C PRO A 46 -10.47 -28.42 6.99
N THR A 47 -10.63 -29.09 5.84
CA THR A 47 -10.15 -28.62 4.54
C THR A 47 -10.95 -27.40 4.08
N ALA A 48 -12.28 -27.39 4.20
CA ALA A 48 -13.11 -26.24 3.84
C ALA A 48 -12.84 -25.01 4.72
N ALA A 49 -12.65 -25.20 6.03
CA ALA A 49 -12.34 -24.13 6.97
C ALA A 49 -10.94 -23.52 6.74
N VAL A 50 -9.94 -24.35 6.44
CA VAL A 50 -8.59 -23.90 6.08
C VAL A 50 -8.60 -23.16 4.74
N VAL A 51 -9.34 -23.66 3.74
CA VAL A 51 -9.51 -23.01 2.44
C VAL A 51 -10.20 -21.65 2.59
N LEU A 52 -11.31 -21.56 3.33
CA LEU A 52 -12.03 -20.30 3.56
C LEU A 52 -11.18 -19.26 4.31
N ASN A 53 -10.39 -19.69 5.31
CA ASN A 53 -9.50 -18.80 6.05
C ASN A 53 -8.32 -18.29 5.21
N ASN A 54 -7.83 -19.10 4.27
CA ASN A 54 -6.81 -18.73 3.31
C ASN A 54 -7.36 -17.81 2.20
N LEU A 55 -8.62 -17.97 1.80
CA LEU A 55 -9.26 -17.08 0.83
C LEU A 55 -9.65 -15.73 1.43
N SER A 56 -9.91 -15.67 2.74
CA SER A 56 -10.33 -14.45 3.42
C SER A 56 -9.19 -13.41 3.50
N PRO A 57 -9.40 -12.15 3.08
CA PRO A 57 -8.37 -11.11 3.17
C PRO A 57 -7.96 -10.84 4.63
N LEU A 58 -6.69 -10.49 4.83
CA LEU A 58 -6.21 -10.09 6.17
C LEU A 58 -6.90 -8.80 6.61
N ARG A 59 -7.49 -8.82 7.81
CA ARG A 59 -8.14 -7.63 8.39
C ARG A 59 -7.12 -6.55 8.76
N TYR A 60 -5.99 -6.95 9.33
CA TYR A 60 -4.91 -6.03 9.68
C TYR A 60 -3.57 -6.76 9.79
N VAL A 61 -2.48 -5.99 9.77
CA VAL A 61 -1.13 -6.38 10.23
C VAL A 61 -0.62 -5.33 11.21
N VAL A 62 0.30 -5.71 12.09
CA VAL A 62 0.96 -4.79 13.01
C VAL A 62 2.39 -4.57 12.53
N LEU A 63 2.78 -3.31 12.37
CA LEU A 63 4.11 -2.91 11.93
C LEU A 63 4.61 -1.80 12.86
N ASP A 64 5.72 -2.03 13.57
CA ASP A 64 6.28 -1.09 14.56
C ASP A 64 5.23 -0.54 15.54
N ALA A 65 4.46 -1.44 16.17
CA ALA A 65 3.35 -1.11 17.08
C ALA A 65 2.18 -0.32 16.44
N LYS A 66 2.18 -0.09 15.13
CA LYS A 66 1.05 0.51 14.40
C LYS A 66 0.25 -0.56 13.69
N ARG A 67 -1.07 -0.51 13.87
CA ARG A 67 -2.01 -1.38 13.17
C ARG A 67 -2.34 -0.80 11.80
N LEU A 68 -2.07 -1.55 10.74
CA LEU A 68 -2.50 -1.23 9.37
C LEU A 68 -3.67 -2.13 8.97
N GLU A 69 -4.84 -1.54 8.80
CA GLU A 69 -6.04 -2.23 8.34
C GLU A 69 -6.05 -2.44 6.83
N TYR A 70 -6.61 -3.57 6.38
CA TYR A 70 -6.71 -3.98 4.98
C TYR A 70 -5.37 -3.92 4.22
N PRO A 71 -4.29 -4.52 4.75
CA PRO A 71 -2.94 -4.38 4.19
C PRO A 71 -2.83 -4.85 2.74
N GLU A 72 -3.57 -5.89 2.35
CA GLU A 72 -3.57 -6.39 0.97
C GLU A 72 -4.17 -5.38 -0.02
N ARG A 73 -5.17 -4.60 0.41
CA ARG A 73 -5.70 -3.50 -0.41
C ARG A 73 -4.68 -2.37 -0.54
N TRP A 74 -3.95 -2.06 0.52
CA TRP A 74 -2.86 -1.08 0.48
C TRP A 74 -1.72 -1.52 -0.44
N LEU A 75 -1.33 -2.79 -0.43
CA LEU A 75 -0.34 -3.32 -1.38
C LEU A 75 -0.85 -3.25 -2.82
N LYS A 76 -2.12 -3.61 -3.04
CA LYS A 76 -2.77 -3.48 -4.35
C LYS A 76 -2.79 -2.02 -4.84
N LEU A 77 -2.97 -1.05 -3.94
CA LEU A 77 -2.86 0.38 -4.28
C LEU A 77 -1.46 0.71 -4.81
N VAL A 78 -0.41 0.25 -4.13
CA VAL A 78 0.98 0.49 -4.55
C VAL A 78 1.21 -0.09 -5.94
N ASP A 79 0.81 -1.33 -6.18
CA ASP A 79 0.96 -1.98 -7.50
C ASP A 79 0.21 -1.22 -8.60
N LEU A 80 -1.03 -0.81 -8.35
CA LEU A 80 -1.83 -0.05 -9.32
C LEU A 80 -1.21 1.30 -9.63
N VAL A 81 -0.70 2.03 -8.63
CA VAL A 81 -0.06 3.32 -8.86
C VAL A 81 1.21 3.13 -9.70
N TYR A 82 2.08 2.19 -9.34
CA TYR A 82 3.30 1.91 -10.10
C TYR A 82 3.05 1.42 -11.53
N LYS A 83 1.94 0.71 -11.76
CA LYS A 83 1.52 0.24 -13.08
C LYS A 83 0.97 1.35 -13.97
N ASN A 84 0.31 2.36 -13.40
CA ASN A 84 -0.45 3.35 -14.16
C ASN A 84 0.20 4.73 -14.25
N VAL A 85 1.35 4.95 -13.61
CA VAL A 85 2.18 6.13 -13.86
C VAL A 85 3.07 5.92 -15.08
N ASN A 86 3.39 7.01 -15.78
CA ASN A 86 4.42 7.01 -16.83
C ASN A 86 5.83 6.82 -16.24
N ASP A 87 6.84 6.70 -17.11
CA ASP A 87 8.22 6.42 -16.70
C ASP A 87 8.82 7.53 -15.81
N ILE A 88 8.47 8.79 -16.05
CA ILE A 88 8.89 9.92 -15.19
C ILE A 88 8.27 9.75 -13.80
N GLY A 89 6.96 9.46 -13.76
CA GLY A 89 6.24 9.23 -12.51
C GLY A 89 6.80 8.05 -11.72
N ARG A 90 7.12 6.95 -12.40
CA ARG A 90 7.79 5.79 -11.78
C ARG A 90 9.14 6.17 -11.20
N ALA A 91 9.95 6.92 -11.95
CA ALA A 91 11.26 7.36 -11.48
C ALA A 91 11.17 8.36 -10.30
N CYS A 92 10.09 9.15 -10.23
CA CYS A 92 9.75 10.00 -9.10
C CYS A 92 9.35 9.18 -7.86
N LEU A 93 8.48 8.17 -8.02
CA LEU A 93 8.09 7.25 -6.95
C LEU A 93 9.33 6.53 -6.38
N ASP A 94 10.18 6.00 -7.24
CA ASP A 94 11.42 5.32 -6.85
C ASP A 94 12.38 6.26 -6.12
N GLY A 95 12.53 7.49 -6.62
CA GLY A 95 13.31 8.52 -5.96
C GLY A 95 12.85 8.73 -4.52
N LYS A 96 11.55 8.97 -4.31
CA LYS A 96 11.02 9.27 -2.97
C LYS A 96 10.98 8.06 -2.05
N TYR A 97 10.43 6.94 -2.49
CA TYR A 97 10.05 5.84 -1.59
C TYR A 97 11.08 4.72 -1.51
N VAL A 98 11.85 4.48 -2.57
CA VAL A 98 12.87 3.43 -2.61
C VAL A 98 14.24 4.00 -2.26
N LYS A 99 14.67 5.03 -3.00
CA LYS A 99 16.00 5.65 -2.87
C LYS A 99 16.09 6.69 -1.76
N ARG A 100 14.95 7.16 -1.24
CA ARG A 100 14.85 8.20 -0.19
C ARG A 100 15.56 9.50 -0.58
N GLU A 101 15.47 9.83 -1.86
CA GLU A 101 16.01 11.07 -2.42
C GLU A 101 15.12 12.27 -2.07
N SER A 102 15.76 13.41 -1.87
CA SER A 102 15.08 14.71 -1.94
C SER A 102 14.57 14.97 -3.37
N SER A 103 13.56 15.82 -3.52
CA SER A 103 13.04 16.19 -4.84
C SER A 103 14.13 16.71 -5.79
N LYS A 104 15.09 17.48 -5.26
CA LYS A 104 16.24 17.97 -6.03
C LYS A 104 17.12 16.86 -6.55
N GLN A 105 17.49 15.92 -5.69
CA GLN A 105 18.27 14.75 -6.10
C GLN A 105 17.54 13.96 -7.19
N THR A 106 16.23 13.77 -7.05
CA THR A 106 15.43 13.03 -8.03
C THR A 106 15.38 13.72 -9.39
N TYR A 107 14.98 15.00 -9.48
CA TYR A 107 14.85 15.67 -10.78
C TYR A 107 16.21 15.88 -11.45
N THR A 108 17.28 16.10 -10.68
CA THR A 108 18.65 16.16 -11.21
C THR A 108 19.09 14.80 -11.75
N ARG A 109 18.82 13.70 -11.02
CA ARG A 109 19.18 12.34 -11.45
C ARG A 109 18.50 11.91 -12.75
N ILE A 110 17.22 12.24 -12.91
CA ILE A 110 16.45 11.88 -14.11
C ILE A 110 16.52 12.94 -15.21
N ASN A 111 17.37 13.97 -15.03
CA ASN A 111 17.60 15.05 -15.97
C ASN A 111 16.32 15.76 -16.45
N ILE A 112 15.47 16.16 -15.51
CA ILE A 112 14.28 16.96 -15.78
C ILE A 112 14.29 18.24 -14.96
N GLU A 113 13.52 19.23 -15.42
CA GLU A 113 13.28 20.43 -14.64
C GLU A 113 12.43 20.17 -13.38
N GLN A 114 12.62 21.01 -12.36
CA GLN A 114 11.78 21.04 -11.17
C GLN A 114 10.28 21.22 -11.51
N SER A 115 9.98 21.97 -12.57
CA SER A 115 8.62 22.22 -13.07
C SER A 115 7.96 20.91 -13.52
N THR A 116 8.65 20.12 -14.34
CA THR A 116 8.22 18.79 -14.81
C THR A 116 8.07 17.81 -13.67
N HIS A 117 9.03 17.76 -12.74
CA HIS A 117 8.93 16.95 -11.53
C HIS A 117 7.68 17.29 -10.71
N SER A 118 7.38 18.58 -10.55
CA SER A 118 6.21 19.03 -9.79
C SER A 118 4.89 18.66 -10.47
N ARG A 119 4.84 18.68 -11.82
CA ARG A 119 3.68 18.21 -12.60
C ARG A 119 3.48 16.70 -12.45
N ALA A 120 4.56 15.92 -12.56
CA ALA A 120 4.51 14.47 -12.35
C ALA A 120 3.97 14.11 -10.95
N TRP A 121 4.40 14.82 -9.89
CA TRP A 121 3.86 14.59 -8.55
C TRP A 121 2.38 14.93 -8.38
N LYS A 122 1.86 15.92 -9.11
CA LYS A 122 0.42 16.21 -9.10
C LYS A 122 -0.36 15.06 -9.72
N GLU A 123 0.12 14.52 -10.83
CA GLU A 123 -0.47 13.36 -11.51
C GLU A 123 -0.40 12.10 -10.63
N ILE A 124 0.76 11.80 -10.03
CA ILE A 124 0.92 10.68 -9.09
C ILE A 124 -0.09 10.77 -7.96
N LYS A 125 -0.22 11.94 -7.31
CA LYS A 125 -1.16 12.12 -6.20
C LYS A 125 -2.60 11.90 -6.63
N HIS A 126 -2.96 12.41 -7.80
CA HIS A 126 -4.29 12.20 -8.35
C HIS A 126 -4.58 10.71 -8.59
N ILE A 127 -3.62 9.98 -9.17
CA ILE A 127 -3.72 8.53 -9.39
C ILE A 127 -3.82 7.77 -8.05
N GLN A 128 -3.02 8.15 -7.05
CA GLN A 128 -3.06 7.57 -5.71
C GLN A 128 -4.46 7.74 -5.09
N GLU A 129 -5.04 8.93 -5.19
CA GLU A 129 -6.39 9.21 -4.67
C GLU A 129 -7.46 8.39 -5.37
N LEU A 130 -7.47 8.37 -6.71
CA LEU A 130 -8.45 7.63 -7.50
C LEU A 130 -8.45 6.14 -7.12
N TYR A 131 -7.28 5.52 -7.07
CA TYR A 131 -7.18 4.11 -6.70
C TYR A 131 -7.46 3.86 -5.22
N ALA A 132 -7.11 4.80 -4.33
CA ALA A 132 -7.43 4.67 -2.90
C ALA A 132 -8.96 4.70 -2.68
N VAL A 133 -9.68 5.54 -3.41
CA VAL A 133 -11.15 5.57 -3.41
C VAL A 133 -11.72 4.29 -4.02
N GLN A 134 -11.21 3.86 -5.17
CA GLN A 134 -11.67 2.63 -5.85
C GLN A 134 -11.52 1.37 -4.96
N LEU A 135 -10.46 1.30 -4.16
CA LEU A 135 -10.21 0.19 -3.24
C LEU A 135 -10.95 0.34 -1.90
N GLY A 136 -11.73 1.41 -1.72
CA GLY A 136 -12.45 1.71 -0.48
C GLY A 136 -11.52 2.00 0.71
N LEU A 137 -10.30 2.45 0.45
CA LEU A 137 -9.29 2.82 1.46
C LEU A 137 -9.50 4.24 1.98
N VAL A 138 -10.09 5.11 1.15
CA VAL A 138 -10.44 6.49 1.46
C VAL A 138 -11.88 6.72 1.05
N ARG A 139 -12.64 7.44 1.88
CA ARG A 139 -13.96 7.95 1.52
C ARG A 139 -13.82 9.42 1.15
N VAL A 140 -14.30 9.78 -0.03
CA VAL A 140 -14.53 11.19 -0.39
C VAL A 140 -15.78 11.61 0.37
N LEU A 141 -15.63 12.56 1.29
CA LEU A 141 -16.73 13.20 2.01
C LEU A 141 -17.17 14.45 1.25
#